data_AF-A0A7L4KFZ7-F1
#
_entry.id   AF-A0A7L4KFZ7-F1
#
_cell.length_a   1.000
_cell.length_b   1.000
_cell.length_c   1.000
_cell.angle_alpha   90.00
_cell.angle_beta   90.00
_cell.angle_gamma   90.00
#
_symmetry.space_group_name_H-M   'P 1'
#
loop_
_entity.id
_entity.type
_entity.pdbx_description
1 polymer ?
#
loop_
_entity_poly.entity_id
_entity_poly.type
_entity_poly.pdbx_seq_one_letter_code
_entity_poly.pdbx_strand_id
1 'polypeptide(L)' 'SHQEATEKEVERILGLLLTHFKNDRKYAEAPISFFDLVIDPNSFARSMENIFHVSFIIRDGLARLKLDDDKLPII' A
#
# COMPACT_ATOMS: atom_id res chain seq x y z
N SER A 1 -7.69 -13.10 -17.64
CA SER A 1 -8.28 -13.77 -16.45
C SER A 1 -8.41 -12.77 -15.31
N HIS A 2 -9.36 -12.89 -14.38
CA HIS A 2 -9.43 -12.01 -13.18
C HIS A 2 -8.12 -12.02 -12.37
N GLN A 3 -7.39 -13.15 -12.37
CA GLN A 3 -6.07 -13.28 -11.73
C GLN A 3 -5.01 -12.31 -12.29
N GLU A 4 -4.95 -12.12 -13.61
CA GLU A 4 -3.97 -11.20 -14.23
C GLU A 4 -4.23 -9.74 -13.85
N ALA A 5 -5.51 -9.38 -13.62
CA ALA A 5 -5.85 -8.03 -13.15
C ALA A 5 -5.41 -7.81 -11.70
N THR A 6 -5.55 -8.84 -10.85
CA THR A 6 -5.09 -8.80 -9.45
C THR A 6 -3.57 -8.70 -9.35
N GLU A 7 -2.82 -9.46 -10.16
CA GLU A 7 -1.35 -9.40 -10.17
C GLU A 7 -0.82 -8.02 -10.57
N LYS A 8 -1.40 -7.43 -11.62
CA LYS A 8 -1.01 -6.07 -12.08
C LYS A 8 -1.24 -4.99 -11.02
N GLU A 9 -2.32 -5.07 -10.26
CA GLU A 9 -2.58 -4.11 -9.19
C GLU A 9 -1.63 -4.29 -7.99
N VAL A 10 -1.30 -5.53 -7.64
CA VAL A 10 -0.26 -5.80 -6.63
C VAL A 10 1.09 -5.24 -7.08
N GLU A 11 1.49 -5.47 -8.33
CA GLU A 11 2.73 -4.92 -8.89
C GLU A 11 2.72 -3.39 -8.90
N ARG A 12 1.59 -2.77 -9.23
CA ARG A 12 1.43 -1.31 -9.22
C ARG A 12 1.59 -0.74 -7.81
N ILE A 13 0.91 -1.31 -6.81
CA ILE A 13 1.00 -0.87 -5.42
C ILE A 13 2.43 -1.06 -4.89
N LEU A 14 3.05 -2.21 -5.18
CA LEU A 14 4.44 -2.47 -4.81
C LEU A 14 5.41 -1.49 -5.49
N GLY A 15 5.17 -1.15 -6.75
CA GLY A 15 5.94 -0.15 -7.48
C GLY A 15 5.86 1.24 -6.85
N LEU A 16 4.68 1.66 -6.40
CA LEU A 16 4.49 2.92 -5.67
C LEU A 16 5.27 2.93 -4.36
N LEU A 17 5.16 1.85 -3.56
CA LEU A 17 5.91 1.69 -2.31
C LEU A 17 7.42 1.78 -2.57
N LEU A 18 7.95 0.99 -3.51
CA LEU A 18 9.38 0.98 -3.81
C LEU A 18 9.88 2.32 -4.36
N THR A 19 9.09 3.03 -5.15
CA THR A 19 9.44 4.35 -5.70
C THR A 19 9.55 5.38 -4.57
N HIS A 20 8.59 5.36 -3.64
CA HIS A 20 8.59 6.26 -2.48
C HIS A 20 9.86 6.08 -1.63
N PHE A 21 10.24 4.83 -1.33
CA PHE A 21 11.40 4.54 -0.48
C PHE A 21 12.76 4.65 -1.19
N LYS A 22 12.83 4.50 -2.53
CA LYS A 22 14.11 4.53 -3.27
C LYS A 22 14.55 5.93 -3.70
N ASN A 23 13.61 6.81 -4.03
CA ASN A 23 13.96 8.05 -4.74
C ASN A 23 14.33 9.21 -3.83
N ASP A 24 14.07 9.10 -2.53
CA ASP A 24 14.25 10.24 -1.63
C ASP A 24 14.94 9.80 -0.33
N ARG A 25 16.27 10.00 -0.24
CA ARG A 25 17.03 9.69 0.99
C ARG A 25 16.52 10.43 2.22
N LYS A 26 15.70 11.46 2.02
CA LYS A 26 15.05 12.25 3.07
C LYS A 26 13.71 11.68 3.53
N TYR A 27 13.05 10.87 2.68
CA TYR A 27 11.74 10.23 2.96
C TYR A 27 11.81 8.70 2.94
N ALA A 28 12.98 8.10 2.71
CA ALA A 28 13.21 6.67 2.88
C ALA A 28 12.86 6.15 4.29
N GLU A 29 12.76 7.06 5.26
CA GLU A 29 12.34 6.79 6.64
C GLU A 29 10.91 7.26 6.95
N ALA A 30 10.26 8.00 6.04
CA ALA A 30 8.92 8.53 6.27
C ALA A 30 7.88 7.44 5.98
N PRO A 31 7.09 7.02 6.97
CA PRO A 31 6.07 6.01 6.77
C PRO A 31 4.89 6.57 5.96
N ILE A 32 4.22 5.72 5.18
CA ILE A 32 3.08 6.10 4.34
C ILE A 32 1.78 5.86 5.11
N SER A 33 0.86 6.83 5.12
CA SER A 33 -0.50 6.64 5.63
C SER A 33 -1.18 5.47 4.90
N PHE A 34 -1.65 4.48 5.65
CA PHE A 34 -2.37 3.35 5.07
C PHE A 34 -3.64 3.81 4.34
N PHE A 35 -4.34 4.80 4.89
CA PHE A 35 -5.57 5.32 4.28
C PHE A 35 -5.30 6.02 2.95
N ASP A 36 -4.22 6.79 2.85
CA ASP A 36 -3.85 7.45 1.59
C ASP A 36 -3.47 6.43 0.51
N LEU A 37 -2.97 5.26 0.91
CA LEU A 37 -2.62 4.18 -0.02
C LEU A 37 -3.86 3.44 -0.55
N VAL A 38 -4.85 3.18 0.31
CA VAL A 38 -5.95 2.26 -0.03
C VAL A 38 -7.26 2.94 -0.39
N ILE A 39 -7.52 4.16 0.10
CA ILE A 39 -8.82 4.82 -0.10
C ILE A 39 -8.92 5.42 -1.51
N ASP A 40 -9.97 5.02 -2.23
CA ASP A 40 -10.41 5.69 -3.44
C ASP A 40 -11.67 6.52 -3.14
N PRO A 41 -11.62 7.86 -3.25
CA PRO A 41 -12.75 8.73 -2.91
C PRO A 41 -13.95 8.57 -3.86
N ASN A 42 -13.75 7.93 -5.01
CA ASN A 42 -14.76 7.73 -6.05
C ASN A 42 -15.26 6.28 -6.10
N SER A 43 -14.72 5.35 -5.30
CA SER A 43 -15.22 3.98 -5.24
C SER A 43 -14.85 3.24 -3.95
N PHE A 44 -15.89 2.88 -3.21
CA PHE A 44 -15.78 1.99 -2.06
C PHE A 44 -15.25 0.60 -2.45
N ALA A 45 -15.72 0.02 -3.55
CA ALA A 45 -15.30 -1.30 -3.99
C ALA A 45 -13.79 -1.34 -4.28
N ARG A 46 -13.26 -0.32 -4.99
CA ARG A 46 -11.82 -0.21 -5.25
C ARG A 46 -11.02 -0.01 -3.96
N SER A 47 -11.59 0.67 -2.96
CA SER A 47 -10.94 0.80 -1.66
C SER A 47 -10.78 -0.56 -0.96
N MET A 48 -11.81 -1.40 -1.01
CA MET A 48 -11.76 -2.77 -0.48
C MET A 48 -10.78 -3.66 -1.26
N GLU A 49 -10.72 -3.52 -2.59
CA GLU A 49 -9.75 -4.22 -3.44
C GLU A 49 -8.31 -3.81 -3.10
N ASN A 50 -8.04 -2.52 -2.93
CA ASN A 50 -6.72 -2.02 -2.52
C ASN A 50 -6.30 -2.60 -1.15
N ILE A 51 -7.21 -2.64 -0.17
CA ILE A 51 -6.95 -3.28 1.14
C ILE A 51 -6.59 -4.75 0.95
N PHE A 52 -7.33 -5.47 0.09
CA PHE A 52 -7.06 -6.87 -0.20
C PHE A 52 -5.68 -7.07 -0.83
N HIS A 53 -5.27 -6.22 -1.77
CA HIS A 53 -3.94 -6.27 -2.38
C HIS A 53 -2.83 -5.98 -1.37
N VAL A 54 -2.99 -4.94 -0.54
CA VAL A 54 -2.03 -4.62 0.52
C VAL A 54 -1.90 -5.76 1.53
N SER A 55 -2.98 -6.51 1.79
CA SER A 55 -2.93 -7.69 2.67
C SER A 55 -1.96 -8.76 2.16
N PHE A 56 -1.84 -8.96 0.85
CA PHE A 56 -0.87 -9.89 0.27
C PHE A 56 0.56 -9.38 0.42
N ILE A 57 0.80 -8.09 0.20
CA ILE A 57 2.13 -7.47 0.36
C ILE A 57 2.62 -7.62 1.81
N ILE A 58 1.74 -7.44 2.79
CA ILE A 58 2.05 -7.64 4.21
C ILE A 58 2.27 -9.12 4.53
N ARG A 59 1.37 -10.00 4.07
CA ARG A 59 1.48 -11.46 4.26
C ARG A 59 2.82 -12.00 3.73
N ASP A 60 3.26 -11.47 2.58
CA ASP A 60 4.47 -11.91 1.89
C ASP A 60 5.74 -11.21 2.45
N GLY A 61 5.60 -10.37 3.48
CA GLY A 61 6.71 -9.74 4.19
C GLY A 61 7.37 -8.58 3.46
N LEU A 62 6.76 -8.09 2.37
CA LEU A 62 7.29 -7.01 1.55
C LEU A 62 7.02 -5.62 2.16
N ALA A 63 6.04 -5.53 3.05
CA ALA A 63 5.71 -4.33 3.82
C ALA A 63 5.28 -4.69 5.25
N ARG A 64 5.24 -3.72 6.16
CA ARG A 64 4.76 -3.91 7.54
C ARG A 64 3.78 -2.82 7.92
N LEU A 65 2.61 -3.22 8.43
CA LEU A 65 1.67 -2.29 9.03
C LEU A 65 2.08 -1.99 10.47
N LYS A 66 2.13 -0.71 10.84
CA LYS A 66 2.37 -0.21 12.19
C LYS A 66 1.35 0.87 12.54
N LEU A 67 1.33 1.26 13.81
CA LEU A 67 0.62 2.45 14.26
C LEU A 67 1.64 3.56 14.53
N ASP A 68 1.32 4.77 14.13
CA ASP A 68 2.06 5.97 14.52
C ASP A 68 1.71 6.43 15.95
N ASP A 69 2.20 7.61 16.33
CA ASP A 69 1.99 8.20 17.66
C ASP A 69 0.51 8.55 17.91
N ASP A 70 -0.23 8.90 16.85
CA ASP A 70 -1.67 9.21 16.88
C ASP A 70 -2.54 7.94 16.76
N LYS A 71 -1.93 6.75 16.74
CA LYS A 71 -2.58 5.44 16.56
C LYS A 71 -3.24 5.25 15.20
N LEU A 72 -2.75 5.96 14.18
CA LEU A 72 -3.17 5.77 12.80
C LEU A 72 -2.28 4.73 12.09
N PRO A 73 -2.86 3.90 11.20
CA PRO A 73 -2.14 2.87 10.49
C PRO A 73 -1.20 3.46 9.44
N ILE A 74 0.04 3.01 9.48
CA ILE A 74 1.09 3.39 8.54
C ILE A 74 1.82 2.15 7.99
N ILE A 75 2.33 2.26 6.77
CA ILE A 75 3.15 1.25 6.09
C ILE A 75 4.61 1.71 5.98
#